data_AF-A0A534Q405-F1
#
_entry.id   AF-A0A534Q405-F1
#
_cell.length_a   1.000
_cell.length_b   1.000
_cell.length_c   1.000
_cell.angle_alpha   90.00
_cell.angle_beta   90.00
_cell.angle_gamma   90.00
#
_symmetry.space_group_name_H-M   'P 1'
#
loop_
_entity.id
_entity.type
_entity.pdbx_description
1 polymer ?
#
loop_
_entity_poly.entity_id
_entity_poly.type
_entity_poly.pdbx_seq_one_letter_code
_entity_poly.pdbx_strand_id
1 'polypeptide(L)'
;MARLFVVPPFGRFAEGEQVLERLRRSPGADHARAYIGWYLRTTGRVRESLEETERAHRLDALNPMTANLLALARMAAGHVAEAVPVYEDLVERVPGMSFPVSSLLRAYAFQQNWQAVDRLLDLATKRELRELESGLPFIVAKRSPTPERIAAWRSSLEADVSKTGCVDVSRLVYTAHLGLVDDAFRAADAAWLGPVGGSDDVMGPDGYRTSLLFQAGMPELRNDPRFPRLCARLGLVEFWIATGMWPDCVGEVPYDFRAKCAEVQHLQKDDIGRRLGR
;
A
#
# COMPACT_ATOMS: atom_id res chain seq x y z
N MET A 1 17.56 3.51 -10.63
CA MET A 1 16.54 2.56 -10.12
C MET A 1 16.79 2.21 -8.66
N ALA A 2 17.94 1.60 -8.29
CA ALA A 2 18.28 1.21 -6.92
C ALA A 2 18.05 2.31 -5.85
N ARG A 3 18.28 3.58 -6.21
CA ARG A 3 18.04 4.73 -5.31
C ARG A 3 16.60 4.84 -4.80
N LEU A 4 15.59 4.38 -5.54
CA LEU A 4 14.20 4.42 -5.08
C LEU A 4 13.95 3.51 -3.87
N PHE A 5 14.71 2.42 -3.74
CA PHE A 5 14.55 1.45 -2.65
C PHE A 5 15.16 1.92 -1.34
N VAL A 6 16.08 2.88 -1.39
CA VAL A 6 16.73 3.47 -0.20
C VAL A 6 16.10 4.79 0.22
N VAL A 7 15.15 5.34 -0.57
CA VAL A 7 14.30 6.43 -0.10
C VAL A 7 13.40 5.87 1.01
N PRO A 8 13.35 6.53 2.18
CA PRO A 8 12.47 6.12 3.28
C PRO A 8 11.03 5.88 2.80
N PRO A 9 10.30 4.92 3.38
CA PRO A 9 8.97 4.55 2.90
C PRO A 9 7.95 5.70 2.99
N PHE A 10 8.18 6.68 3.87
CA PHE A 10 7.44 7.95 3.94
C PHE A 10 8.32 9.09 4.50
N GLY A 11 7.79 10.31 4.56
CA GLY A 11 8.44 11.49 5.14
C GLY A 11 9.42 12.24 4.22
N ARG A 12 9.95 11.58 3.18
CA ARG A 12 10.91 12.14 2.20
C ARG A 12 10.44 12.04 0.73
N PHE A 13 9.17 12.37 0.45
CA PHE A 13 8.62 12.22 -0.90
C PHE A 13 9.24 13.14 -1.95
N ALA A 14 9.68 14.35 -1.55
CA ALA A 14 10.38 15.27 -2.47
C ALA A 14 11.72 14.69 -2.97
N GLU A 15 12.46 13.97 -2.12
CA GLU A 15 13.67 13.25 -2.54
C GLU A 15 13.34 12.14 -3.53
N GLY A 16 12.24 11.41 -3.27
CA GLY A 16 11.69 10.45 -4.19
C GLY A 16 11.45 11.07 -5.57
N GLU A 17 10.70 12.17 -5.65
CA GLU A 17 10.40 12.87 -6.90
C GLU A 17 11.67 13.25 -7.68
N GLN A 18 12.70 13.75 -7.00
CA GLN A 18 14.01 14.03 -7.62
C GLN A 18 14.68 12.76 -8.19
N VAL A 19 14.45 11.59 -7.60
CA VAL A 19 14.89 10.31 -8.17
C VAL A 19 14.06 9.97 -9.42
N LEU A 20 12.74 10.15 -9.43
CA LEU A 20 11.92 9.91 -10.64
C LEU A 20 12.34 10.82 -11.79
N GLU A 21 12.54 12.11 -11.55
CA GLU A 21 12.98 13.06 -12.59
C GLU A 21 14.29 12.63 -13.24
N ARG A 22 15.27 12.19 -12.43
CA ARG A 22 16.54 11.68 -12.94
C ARG A 22 16.36 10.41 -13.76
N LEU A 23 15.48 9.51 -13.33
CA LEU A 23 15.18 8.28 -14.07
C LEU A 23 14.54 8.57 -15.43
N ARG A 24 13.60 9.51 -15.48
CA ARG A 24 12.95 9.96 -16.72
C ARG A 24 13.93 10.55 -17.73
N ARG A 25 15.01 11.19 -17.26
CA ARG A 25 16.06 11.79 -18.11
C ARG A 25 17.22 10.84 -18.44
N SER A 26 17.25 9.64 -17.86
CA SER A 26 18.38 8.71 -18.02
C SER A 26 18.28 7.94 -19.34
N PRO A 27 19.41 7.62 -20.00
CA PRO A 27 19.43 6.62 -21.06
C PRO A 27 18.85 5.29 -20.52
N GLY A 28 17.87 4.71 -21.22
CA GLY A 28 17.14 3.54 -20.72
C GLY A 28 15.97 3.87 -19.77
N ALA A 29 15.46 5.10 -19.78
CA ALA A 29 14.26 5.51 -19.02
C ALA A 29 13.08 4.55 -19.18
N ASP A 30 12.94 3.93 -20.35
CA ASP A 30 11.91 2.93 -20.65
C ASP A 30 11.98 1.70 -19.72
N HIS A 31 13.17 1.26 -19.32
CA HIS A 31 13.34 0.17 -18.34
C HIS A 31 13.05 0.61 -16.89
N ALA A 32 13.04 1.91 -16.61
CA ALA A 32 12.75 2.45 -15.29
C ALA A 32 11.25 2.71 -15.05
N ARG A 33 10.42 2.69 -16.10
CA ARG A 33 8.99 3.05 -16.06
C ARG A 33 8.20 2.25 -15.04
N ALA A 34 8.43 0.95 -14.92
CA ALA A 34 7.73 0.11 -13.94
C ALA A 34 7.97 0.60 -12.50
N TYR A 35 9.19 1.04 -12.19
CA TYR A 35 9.56 1.53 -10.86
C TYR A 35 9.16 2.99 -10.63
N ILE A 36 9.11 3.81 -11.69
CA ILE A 36 8.46 5.12 -11.65
C ILE A 36 6.99 4.91 -11.26
N GLY A 37 6.28 4.05 -12.00
CA GLY A 37 4.88 3.73 -11.72
C GLY A 37 4.67 3.19 -10.30
N TRP A 38 5.51 2.28 -9.85
CA TRP A 38 5.49 1.79 -8.47
C TRP A 38 5.57 2.92 -7.44
N TYR A 39 6.52 3.84 -7.60
CA TYR A 39 6.67 4.97 -6.67
C TYR A 39 5.50 5.94 -6.73
N LEU A 40 4.95 6.23 -7.92
CA LEU A 40 3.82 7.15 -8.09
C LEU A 40 2.62 6.78 -7.20
N ARG A 41 2.34 5.48 -7.02
CA ARG A 41 1.27 5.00 -6.10
C ARG A 41 1.48 5.46 -4.66
N THR A 42 2.72 5.55 -4.19
CA THR A 42 3.03 5.99 -2.81
C THR A 42 2.56 7.43 -2.56
N THR A 43 2.50 8.25 -3.61
CA THR A 43 2.05 9.64 -3.54
C THR A 43 0.59 9.83 -3.95
N GLY A 44 -0.14 8.74 -4.24
CA GLY A 44 -1.53 8.76 -4.66
C GLY A 44 -1.77 9.13 -6.14
N ARG A 45 -0.72 9.14 -6.96
CA ARG A 45 -0.80 9.31 -8.43
C ARG A 45 -1.02 7.95 -9.10
N VAL A 46 -2.18 7.35 -8.85
CA VAL A 46 -2.53 5.98 -9.26
C VAL A 46 -2.77 5.88 -10.76
N ARG A 47 -3.40 6.88 -11.38
CA ARG A 47 -3.64 6.87 -12.84
C ARG A 47 -2.32 6.91 -13.62
N GLU A 48 -1.43 7.84 -13.28
CA GLU A 48 -0.09 7.93 -13.88
C GLU A 48 0.74 6.66 -13.62
N SER A 49 0.59 6.08 -12.42
CA SER A 49 1.22 4.79 -12.11
C SER A 49 0.78 3.67 -13.06
N LEU A 50 -0.52 3.56 -13.33
CA LEU A 50 -1.06 2.57 -14.25
C LEU A 50 -0.51 2.79 -15.67
N GLU A 51 -0.52 4.03 -16.17
CA GLU A 51 0.02 4.34 -17.50
C GLU A 51 1.50 3.93 -17.65
N GLU A 52 2.34 4.27 -16.67
CA GLU A 52 3.77 3.95 -16.72
C GLU A 52 4.05 2.46 -16.59
N THR A 53 3.31 1.74 -15.74
CA THR A 53 3.46 0.28 -15.61
C THR A 53 2.94 -0.47 -16.83
N GLU A 54 1.86 -0.01 -17.46
CA GLU A 54 1.37 -0.58 -18.72
C GLU A 54 2.36 -0.37 -19.87
N ARG A 55 2.94 0.84 -19.98
CA ARG A 55 3.99 1.12 -20.97
C ARG A 55 5.19 0.20 -20.74
N ALA A 56 5.63 0.05 -19.49
CA ALA A 56 6.73 -0.85 -19.16
C ALA A 56 6.41 -2.30 -19.54
N HIS A 57 5.21 -2.79 -19.26
CA HIS A 57 4.81 -4.16 -19.55
C HIS A 57 4.67 -4.43 -21.05
N ARG A 58 4.23 -3.44 -21.84
CA ARG A 58 4.21 -3.57 -23.31
C ARG A 58 5.60 -3.72 -23.92
N LEU A 59 6.63 -3.17 -23.29
CA LEU A 59 8.01 -3.27 -23.77
C LEU A 59 8.63 -4.63 -23.47
N ASP A 60 8.31 -5.21 -22.30
CA ASP A 60 8.77 -6.54 -21.90
C ASP A 60 7.72 -7.24 -21.04
N ALA A 61 6.84 -7.97 -21.72
CA ALA A 61 5.75 -8.70 -21.08
C ALA A 61 6.23 -9.93 -20.29
N LEU A 62 7.43 -10.45 -20.61
CA LEU A 62 7.96 -11.64 -19.96
C LEU A 62 8.67 -11.31 -18.64
N ASN A 63 9.05 -10.05 -18.44
CA ASN A 63 9.67 -9.59 -17.20
C ASN A 63 8.74 -9.75 -15.98
N PRO A 64 9.08 -10.63 -15.02
CA PRO A 64 8.21 -10.92 -13.89
C PRO A 64 7.96 -9.70 -12.99
N MET A 65 8.97 -8.85 -12.81
CA MET A 65 8.85 -7.66 -11.97
C MET A 65 7.93 -6.62 -12.62
N THR A 66 8.06 -6.40 -13.92
CA THR A 66 7.19 -5.47 -14.64
C THR A 66 5.73 -5.93 -14.60
N ALA A 67 5.47 -7.22 -14.81
CA ALA A 67 4.13 -7.79 -14.69
C ALA A 67 3.56 -7.63 -13.27
N ASN A 68 4.37 -7.88 -12.23
CA ASN A 68 3.92 -7.70 -10.84
C ASN A 68 3.56 -6.24 -10.53
N LEU A 69 4.37 -5.28 -11.01
CA LEU A 69 4.12 -3.85 -10.79
C LEU A 69 2.90 -3.35 -11.57
N LEU A 70 2.65 -3.86 -12.78
CA LEU A 70 1.39 -3.63 -13.51
C LEU A 70 0.20 -4.16 -12.72
N ALA A 71 0.25 -5.41 -12.24
CA ALA A 71 -0.84 -6.00 -11.48
C ALA A 71 -1.13 -5.22 -10.19
N LEU A 72 -0.08 -4.72 -9.51
CA LEU A 72 -0.22 -3.82 -8.36
C LEU A 72 -0.86 -2.47 -8.72
N ALA A 73 -0.51 -1.90 -9.87
CA ALA A 73 -1.11 -0.66 -10.35
C ALA A 73 -2.59 -0.85 -10.71
N ARG A 74 -2.94 -1.96 -11.38
CA ARG A 74 -4.32 -2.36 -11.66
C ARG A 74 -5.14 -2.55 -10.38
N MET A 75 -4.58 -3.24 -9.38
CA MET A 75 -5.20 -3.35 -8.06
C MET A 75 -5.46 -1.98 -7.42
N ALA A 76 -4.49 -1.07 -7.48
CA ALA A 76 -4.64 0.29 -6.95
C ALA A 76 -5.71 1.10 -7.71
N ALA A 77 -5.78 0.96 -9.03
CA ALA A 77 -6.79 1.61 -9.87
C ALA A 77 -8.18 0.97 -9.76
N GLY A 78 -8.33 -0.15 -9.02
CA GLY A 78 -9.60 -0.86 -8.88
C GLY A 78 -9.89 -1.86 -10.01
N HIS A 79 -8.97 -2.02 -10.96
CA HIS A 79 -9.05 -2.98 -12.07
C HIS A 79 -8.67 -4.40 -11.59
N VAL A 80 -9.31 -4.87 -10.52
CA VAL A 80 -8.98 -6.14 -9.85
C VAL A 80 -9.12 -7.32 -10.81
N ALA A 81 -10.17 -7.34 -11.64
CA ALA A 81 -10.39 -8.38 -12.64
C ALA A 81 -9.26 -8.49 -13.66
N GLU A 82 -8.65 -7.38 -14.03
CA GLU A 82 -7.52 -7.36 -14.97
C GLU A 82 -6.18 -7.68 -14.29
N ALA A 83 -6.09 -7.54 -12.96
CA ALA A 83 -4.89 -7.88 -12.20
C ALA A 83 -4.77 -9.40 -11.97
N VAL A 84 -5.88 -10.09 -11.74
CA VAL A 84 -5.93 -11.54 -11.46
C VAL A 84 -5.17 -12.39 -12.49
N PRO A 85 -5.46 -12.33 -13.81
CA PRO A 85 -4.77 -13.19 -14.78
C PRO A 85 -3.26 -12.92 -14.87
N VAL A 86 -2.82 -11.68 -14.60
CA VAL A 86 -1.38 -11.34 -14.56
C VAL A 86 -0.71 -11.99 -13.34
N TYR A 87 -1.38 -11.97 -12.19
CA TYR A 87 -0.87 -12.63 -11.00
C TYR A 87 -0.90 -14.16 -11.11
N GLU A 88 -1.95 -14.76 -11.68
CA GLU A 88 -2.03 -16.20 -11.92
C GLU A 88 -0.84 -16.68 -12.77
N ASP A 89 -0.58 -16.02 -13.90
CA ASP A 89 0.57 -16.28 -14.77
C ASP A 89 1.91 -16.17 -14.01
N LEU A 90 2.08 -15.15 -13.16
CA LEU A 90 3.29 -14.98 -12.36
C LEU A 90 3.50 -16.10 -11.34
N VAL A 91 2.44 -16.48 -10.62
CA VAL A 91 2.48 -17.54 -9.59
C VAL A 91 2.80 -18.91 -10.19
N GLU A 92 2.36 -19.13 -11.44
CA GLU A 92 2.66 -20.32 -12.23
C GLU A 92 4.09 -20.31 -12.79
N ARG A 93 4.47 -19.27 -13.53
CA ARG A 93 5.77 -19.21 -14.23
C ARG A 93 6.96 -18.95 -13.33
N VAL A 94 6.76 -18.29 -12.18
CA VAL A 94 7.85 -17.93 -11.25
C VAL A 94 7.52 -18.38 -9.82
N PRO A 95 7.54 -19.70 -9.53
CA PRO A 95 7.07 -20.24 -8.25
C PRO A 95 7.78 -19.71 -7.00
N GLY A 96 9.03 -19.24 -7.15
CA GLY A 96 9.84 -18.68 -6.06
C GLY A 96 9.56 -17.20 -5.75
N MET A 97 8.72 -16.51 -6.53
CA MET A 97 8.33 -15.13 -6.24
C MET A 97 7.11 -15.12 -5.31
N SER A 98 7.31 -14.81 -4.03
CA SER A 98 6.27 -14.88 -2.99
C SER A 98 5.29 -13.70 -3.03
N PHE A 99 5.72 -12.50 -3.42
CA PHE A 99 4.87 -11.29 -3.39
C PHE A 99 3.58 -11.35 -4.26
N PRO A 100 3.60 -11.91 -5.48
CA PRO A 100 2.39 -12.13 -6.28
C PRO A 100 1.35 -12.99 -5.59
N VAL A 101 1.76 -13.98 -4.77
CA VAL A 101 0.82 -14.88 -4.07
C VAL A 101 -0.03 -14.10 -3.06
N SER A 102 0.60 -13.22 -2.25
CA SER A 102 -0.11 -12.36 -1.29
C SER A 102 -1.10 -11.43 -2.00
N SER A 103 -0.65 -10.83 -3.11
CA SER A 103 -1.47 -9.91 -3.89
C SER A 103 -2.65 -10.61 -4.57
N LEU A 104 -2.45 -11.82 -5.08
CA LEU A 104 -3.47 -12.65 -5.71
C LEU A 104 -4.51 -13.15 -4.70
N LEU A 105 -4.08 -13.60 -3.53
CA LEU A 105 -4.97 -13.96 -2.42
C LEU A 105 -5.92 -12.79 -2.10
N ARG A 106 -5.39 -11.57 -2.00
CA ARG A 106 -6.19 -10.37 -1.79
C ARG A 106 -7.08 -10.03 -2.99
N ALA A 107 -6.62 -10.20 -4.22
CA ALA A 107 -7.41 -9.98 -5.42
C ALA A 107 -8.64 -10.91 -5.46
N TYR A 108 -8.46 -12.20 -5.18
CA TYR A 108 -9.57 -13.15 -5.05
C TYR A 108 -10.52 -12.79 -3.92
N ALA A 109 -9.99 -12.37 -2.76
CA ALA A 109 -10.82 -11.93 -1.64
C ALA A 109 -11.67 -10.70 -1.99
N PHE A 110 -11.17 -9.76 -2.80
CA PHE A 110 -11.98 -8.64 -3.30
C PHE A 110 -13.07 -9.07 -4.27
N GLN A 111 -12.82 -10.10 -5.08
CA GLN A 111 -13.84 -10.70 -5.96
C GLN A 111 -14.77 -11.69 -5.24
N GLN A 112 -14.56 -11.92 -3.94
CA GLN A 112 -15.25 -12.97 -3.17
C GLN A 112 -15.10 -14.37 -3.76
N ASN A 113 -14.02 -14.60 -4.51
CA ASN A 113 -13.69 -15.91 -5.09
C ASN A 113 -13.00 -16.79 -4.04
N TRP A 114 -13.77 -17.19 -3.01
CA TRP A 114 -13.26 -17.94 -1.86
C TRP A 114 -12.71 -19.31 -2.25
N GLN A 115 -13.23 -19.92 -3.31
CA GLN A 115 -12.70 -21.18 -3.82
C GLN A 115 -11.28 -21.01 -4.39
N ALA A 116 -11.00 -19.91 -5.08
CA ALA A 116 -9.66 -19.61 -5.56
C ALA A 116 -8.70 -19.23 -4.42
N VAL A 117 -9.19 -18.55 -3.38
CA VAL A 117 -8.46 -18.34 -2.13
C VAL A 117 -8.03 -19.68 -1.53
N ASP A 118 -8.96 -20.62 -1.34
CA ASP A 118 -8.68 -21.92 -0.75
C ASP A 118 -7.62 -22.71 -1.56
N ARG A 119 -7.76 -22.77 -2.89
CA ARG A 119 -6.75 -23.40 -3.77
C ARG A 119 -5.37 -22.77 -3.65
N LEU A 120 -5.31 -21.44 -3.54
CA LEU A 120 -4.04 -20.72 -3.48
C LEU A 120 -3.38 -20.86 -2.10
N LEU A 121 -4.16 -20.95 -1.02
CA LEU A 121 -3.64 -21.27 0.31
C LEU A 121 -3.02 -22.67 0.35
N ASP A 122 -3.68 -23.67 -0.23
CA ASP A 122 -3.12 -25.02 -0.34
C ASP A 122 -1.79 -25.05 -1.10
N LEU A 123 -1.66 -24.21 -2.15
CA LEU A 123 -0.41 -24.05 -2.89
C LEU A 123 0.65 -23.35 -2.04
N ALA A 124 0.28 -22.30 -1.32
CA ALA A 124 1.19 -21.50 -0.50
C ALA A 124 1.75 -22.30 0.69
N THR A 125 0.94 -23.13 1.35
CA THR A 125 1.38 -24.01 2.43
C THR A 125 2.44 -25.00 1.92
N LYS A 126 2.27 -25.56 0.72
CA LYS A 126 3.26 -26.45 0.09
C LYS A 126 4.57 -25.76 -0.27
N ARG A 127 4.57 -24.43 -0.37
CA ARG A 127 5.73 -23.59 -0.74
C ARG A 127 6.36 -22.87 0.48
N GLU A 128 5.84 -23.10 1.69
CA GLU A 128 6.32 -22.49 2.94
C GLU A 128 6.42 -20.95 2.92
N LEU A 129 5.47 -20.28 2.26
CA LEU A 129 5.49 -18.83 2.04
C LEU A 129 5.07 -18.05 3.30
N ARG A 130 6.02 -17.86 4.24
CA ARG A 130 5.80 -17.14 5.51
C ARG A 130 5.43 -15.67 5.33
N GLU A 131 5.80 -15.05 4.20
CA GLU A 131 5.49 -13.64 3.94
C GLU A 131 3.98 -13.36 3.78
N LEU A 132 3.17 -14.41 3.63
CA LEU A 132 1.72 -14.33 3.50
C LEU A 132 1.02 -14.14 4.84
N GLU A 133 1.64 -14.54 5.94
CA GLU A 133 1.01 -14.65 7.27
C GLU A 133 0.39 -13.33 7.73
N SER A 134 1.03 -12.20 7.44
CA SER A 134 0.53 -10.86 7.81
C SER A 134 -0.80 -10.48 7.14
N GLY A 135 -1.08 -11.00 5.95
CA GLY A 135 -2.29 -10.70 5.17
C GLY A 135 -3.46 -11.64 5.43
N LEU A 136 -3.21 -12.84 5.94
CA LEU A 136 -4.24 -13.89 6.11
C LEU A 136 -5.36 -13.50 7.09
N PRO A 137 -5.08 -12.88 8.26
CA PRO A 137 -6.14 -12.49 9.17
C PRO A 137 -7.18 -11.57 8.52
N PHE A 138 -6.75 -10.69 7.61
CA PHE A 138 -7.66 -9.78 6.89
C PHE A 138 -8.57 -10.57 5.94
N ILE A 139 -7.99 -11.50 5.17
CA ILE A 139 -8.75 -12.33 4.22
C ILE A 139 -9.79 -13.18 4.96
N VAL A 140 -9.41 -13.75 6.12
CA VAL A 140 -10.31 -14.53 6.97
C VAL A 140 -11.46 -13.67 7.50
N ALA A 141 -11.17 -12.47 8.01
CA ALA A 141 -12.20 -11.55 8.48
C ALA A 141 -13.13 -11.09 7.34
N LYS A 142 -12.58 -10.82 6.15
CA LYS A 142 -13.36 -10.41 4.97
C LYS A 142 -14.27 -11.52 4.43
N ARG A 143 -13.84 -12.79 4.48
CA ARG A 143 -14.64 -13.94 4.06
C ARG A 143 -15.92 -14.11 4.88
N SER A 144 -15.84 -13.82 6.16
CA SER A 144 -16.94 -13.99 7.10
C SER A 144 -16.87 -12.91 8.17
N PRO A 145 -17.44 -11.71 7.92
CA PRO A 145 -17.35 -10.57 8.82
C PRO A 145 -18.38 -10.68 9.95
N THR A 146 -18.34 -11.75 10.76
CA THR A 146 -19.22 -11.87 11.92
C THR A 146 -18.81 -10.86 13.01
N PRO A 147 -19.74 -10.41 13.88
CA PRO A 147 -19.42 -9.50 14.96
C PRO A 147 -18.24 -9.96 15.82
N GLU A 148 -18.12 -11.26 16.08
CA GLU A 148 -17.04 -11.86 16.87
C GLU A 148 -15.68 -11.75 16.17
N ARG A 149 -15.64 -11.99 14.85
CA ARG A 149 -14.40 -11.87 14.06
C ARG A 149 -13.95 -10.43 13.92
N ILE A 150 -14.89 -9.51 13.71
CA ILE A 150 -14.61 -8.07 13.67
C ILE A 150 -14.12 -7.57 15.05
N ALA A 151 -14.74 -8.03 16.14
CA ALA A 151 -14.29 -7.73 17.50
C ALA A 151 -12.88 -8.29 17.76
N ALA A 152 -12.59 -9.53 17.36
CA ALA A 152 -11.28 -10.13 17.50
C ALA A 152 -10.20 -9.36 16.70
N TRP A 153 -10.52 -8.90 15.49
CA TRP A 153 -9.63 -8.03 14.70
C TRP A 153 -9.33 -6.72 15.44
N ARG A 154 -10.36 -6.05 15.96
CA ARG A 154 -10.22 -4.82 16.74
C ARG A 154 -9.32 -5.04 17.96
N SER A 155 -9.59 -6.07 18.77
CA SER A 155 -8.80 -6.37 19.97
C SER A 155 -7.35 -6.71 19.63
N SER A 156 -7.08 -7.41 18.52
CA SER A 156 -5.71 -7.64 18.05
C SER A 156 -5.01 -6.34 17.69
N LEU A 157 -5.66 -5.42 16.96
CA LEU A 157 -5.09 -4.10 16.66
C LEU A 157 -4.76 -3.32 17.94
N GLU A 158 -5.69 -3.26 18.89
CA GLU A 158 -5.51 -2.54 20.15
C GLU A 158 -4.37 -3.14 20.99
N ALA A 159 -4.26 -4.47 21.03
CA ALA A 159 -3.19 -5.17 21.71
C ALA A 159 -1.82 -4.90 21.07
N ASP A 160 -1.74 -4.95 19.74
CA ASP A 160 -0.50 -4.70 18.99
C ASP A 160 -0.02 -3.25 19.17
N VAL A 161 -0.93 -2.28 19.08
CA VAL A 161 -0.65 -0.86 19.36
C VAL A 161 -0.20 -0.67 20.81
N SER A 162 -0.88 -1.30 21.78
CA SER A 162 -0.52 -1.17 23.19
C SER A 162 0.84 -1.79 23.50
N LYS A 163 1.18 -2.90 22.82
CA LYS A 163 2.45 -3.62 23.01
C LYS A 163 3.62 -2.89 22.36
N THR A 164 3.44 -2.37 21.15
CA THR A 164 4.56 -1.86 20.32
C THR A 164 4.64 -0.34 20.31
N GLY A 165 3.53 0.35 20.59
CA GLY A 165 3.39 1.78 20.38
C GLY A 165 3.51 2.20 18.91
N CYS A 166 3.33 1.27 17.97
CA CYS A 166 3.40 1.50 16.52
C CYS A 166 2.16 0.92 15.81
N VAL A 167 1.90 1.42 14.61
CA VAL A 167 0.89 0.86 13.71
C VAL A 167 1.32 1.04 12.26
N ASP A 168 1.04 0.02 11.45
CA ASP A 168 1.33 0.02 10.01
C ASP A 168 0.15 0.54 9.20
N VAL A 169 0.47 1.25 8.12
CA VAL A 169 -0.52 1.84 7.21
C VAL A 169 -1.46 0.78 6.62
N SER A 170 -0.95 -0.40 6.27
CA SER A 170 -1.76 -1.51 5.75
C SER A 170 -2.81 -1.96 6.76
N ARG A 171 -2.44 -2.08 8.04
CA ARG A 171 -3.36 -2.48 9.11
C ARG A 171 -4.45 -1.44 9.33
N LEU A 172 -4.13 -0.15 9.22
CA LEU A 172 -5.13 0.93 9.27
C LEU A 172 -6.14 0.80 8.11
N VAL A 173 -5.66 0.60 6.88
CA VAL A 173 -6.52 0.45 5.69
C VAL A 173 -7.43 -0.77 5.81
N TYR A 174 -6.88 -1.93 6.19
CA TYR A 174 -7.67 -3.14 6.39
C TYR A 174 -8.70 -3.01 7.50
N THR A 175 -8.34 -2.34 8.61
CA THR A 175 -9.26 -2.06 9.72
C THR A 175 -10.43 -1.19 9.24
N ALA A 176 -10.14 -0.10 8.52
CA ALA A 176 -11.18 0.75 7.95
C ALA A 176 -12.09 -0.01 6.97
N HIS A 177 -11.51 -0.85 6.09
CA HIS A 177 -12.26 -1.66 5.13
C HIS A 177 -13.13 -2.74 5.78
N LEU A 178 -12.83 -3.14 7.01
CA LEU A 178 -13.68 -4.02 7.83
C LEU A 178 -14.79 -3.26 8.58
N GLY A 179 -15.00 -1.97 8.28
CA GLY A 179 -16.03 -1.12 8.88
C GLY A 179 -15.60 -0.44 10.18
N LEU A 180 -14.30 -0.48 10.51
CA LEU A 180 -13.75 0.03 11.78
C LEU A 180 -12.96 1.33 11.58
N VAL A 181 -13.51 2.27 10.81
CA VAL A 181 -12.84 3.55 10.44
C VAL A 181 -12.42 4.35 11.67
N ASP A 182 -13.29 4.44 12.69
CA ASP A 182 -12.96 5.16 13.93
C ASP A 182 -11.85 4.49 14.73
N ASP A 183 -11.83 3.15 14.77
CA ASP A 183 -10.77 2.41 15.46
C ASP A 183 -9.43 2.56 14.72
N ALA A 184 -9.45 2.60 13.38
CA ALA A 184 -8.26 2.89 12.59
C ALA A 184 -7.70 4.29 12.91
N PHE A 185 -8.52 5.34 12.95
CA PHE A 185 -8.04 6.68 13.32
C PHE A 185 -7.60 6.77 14.78
N ARG A 186 -8.28 6.08 15.71
CA ARG A 186 -7.85 6.01 17.11
C ARG A 186 -6.47 5.37 17.24
N ALA A 187 -6.24 4.25 16.55
CA ALA A 187 -4.95 3.59 16.50
C ALA A 187 -3.88 4.49 15.88
N ALA A 188 -4.21 5.16 14.77
CA ALA A 188 -3.29 6.11 14.15
C ALA A 188 -2.90 7.22 15.14
N ASP A 189 -3.85 7.89 15.80
CA ASP A 189 -3.55 8.99 16.73
C ASP A 189 -2.80 8.53 18.00
N ALA A 190 -3.02 7.29 18.46
CA ALA A 190 -2.38 6.75 19.67
C ALA A 190 -0.99 6.13 19.42
N ALA A 191 -0.64 5.83 18.18
CA ALA A 191 0.57 5.10 17.82
C ALA A 191 1.48 5.88 16.88
N TRP A 192 2.74 5.46 16.83
CA TRP A 192 3.69 5.91 15.82
C TRP A 192 3.45 5.17 14.50
N LEU A 193 3.51 5.89 13.38
CA LEU A 193 3.37 5.28 12.06
C LEU A 193 4.72 4.70 11.62
N GLY A 194 4.74 3.45 11.19
CA GLY A 194 5.95 2.81 10.65
C GLY A 194 6.51 1.67 11.51
N PRO A 195 7.74 1.21 11.20
CA PRO A 195 8.29 0.00 11.78
C PRO A 195 8.48 0.09 13.30
N VAL A 196 8.42 -1.07 13.94
CA VAL A 196 8.82 -1.24 15.35
C VAL A 196 10.34 -1.29 15.46
N GLY A 197 11.03 -1.77 14.42
CA GLY A 197 12.46 -2.07 14.43
C GLY A 197 12.77 -3.52 14.85
N GLY A 198 11.76 -4.41 14.81
CA GLY A 198 11.86 -5.80 15.25
C GLY A 198 11.89 -6.81 14.09
N SER A 199 12.07 -8.10 14.42
CA SER A 199 12.04 -9.20 13.44
C SER A 199 10.69 -9.37 12.74
N ASP A 200 9.63 -8.85 13.36
CA ASP A 200 8.25 -9.02 12.92
C ASP A 200 7.80 -7.85 12.01
N ASP A 201 8.71 -6.92 11.72
CA ASP A 201 8.45 -5.79 10.84
C ASP A 201 8.08 -6.25 9.42
N VAL A 202 7.11 -5.58 8.81
CA VAL A 202 6.67 -5.86 7.44
C VAL A 202 7.83 -5.67 6.45
N MET A 203 8.21 -6.76 5.79
CA MET A 203 9.25 -6.78 4.77
C MET A 203 8.68 -6.67 3.35
N GLY A 204 9.55 -6.35 2.40
CA GLY A 204 9.23 -6.30 0.98
C GLY A 204 9.12 -4.88 0.41
N PRO A 205 8.93 -4.75 -0.91
CA PRO A 205 9.02 -3.46 -1.60
C PRO A 205 7.98 -2.45 -1.10
N ASP A 206 6.76 -2.89 -0.78
CA ASP A 206 5.68 -2.03 -0.27
C ASP A 206 5.67 -1.90 1.28
N GLY A 207 6.66 -2.45 1.99
CA GLY A 207 6.74 -2.38 3.46
C GLY A 207 6.70 -0.94 3.96
N TYR A 208 5.73 -0.63 4.83
CA TYR A 208 5.46 0.69 5.42
C TYR A 208 5.14 1.82 4.44
N ARG A 209 5.04 1.55 3.13
CA ARG A 209 4.73 2.56 2.13
C ARG A 209 3.24 2.90 2.15
N THR A 210 2.94 4.08 1.64
CA THR A 210 1.62 4.70 1.65
C THR A 210 0.70 4.24 0.52
N SER A 211 1.17 3.38 -0.39
CA SER A 211 0.45 2.98 -1.61
C SER A 211 -0.96 2.44 -1.34
N LEU A 212 -1.18 1.70 -0.24
CA LEU A 212 -2.49 1.13 0.08
C LEU A 212 -3.54 2.17 0.48
N LEU A 213 -3.13 3.35 0.97
CA LEU A 213 -4.05 4.44 1.28
C LEU A 213 -4.83 4.90 0.04
N PHE A 214 -4.26 4.70 -1.15
CA PHE A 214 -4.78 5.21 -2.41
C PHE A 214 -5.45 4.15 -3.28
N GLN A 215 -5.60 2.93 -2.78
CA GLN A 215 -6.30 1.90 -3.53
C GLN A 215 -7.78 2.26 -3.71
N ALA A 216 -8.28 2.21 -4.94
CA ALA A 216 -9.66 2.56 -5.29
C ALA A 216 -10.68 1.69 -4.56
N GLY A 217 -10.40 0.39 -4.41
CA GLY A 217 -11.29 -0.58 -3.76
C GLY A 217 -11.36 -0.50 -2.22
N MET A 218 -10.60 0.40 -1.58
CA MET A 218 -10.63 0.61 -0.11
C MET A 218 -10.62 2.12 0.20
N PRO A 219 -11.70 2.86 -0.11
CA PRO A 219 -11.74 4.31 -0.01
C PRO A 219 -12.03 4.82 1.42
N GLU A 220 -12.31 3.94 2.38
CA GLU A 220 -12.96 4.28 3.65
C GLU A 220 -12.18 5.31 4.45
N LEU A 221 -10.85 5.16 4.56
CA LEU A 221 -10.00 6.18 5.18
C LEU A 221 -10.05 7.49 4.38
N ARG A 222 -9.86 7.43 3.05
CA ARG A 222 -9.81 8.63 2.19
C ARG A 222 -11.10 9.45 2.20
N ASN A 223 -12.24 8.79 2.40
CA ASN A 223 -13.53 9.47 2.44
C ASN A 223 -13.79 10.20 3.76
N ASP A 224 -12.96 9.99 4.78
CA ASP A 224 -13.07 10.65 6.08
C ASP A 224 -12.24 11.94 6.15
N PRO A 225 -12.80 13.08 6.62
CA PRO A 225 -12.07 14.34 6.75
C PRO A 225 -10.84 14.31 7.69
N ARG A 226 -10.64 13.26 8.49
CA ARG A 226 -9.43 13.03 9.30
C ARG A 226 -8.25 12.51 8.47
N PHE A 227 -8.48 12.04 7.25
CA PHE A 227 -7.43 11.46 6.40
C PHE A 227 -6.26 12.41 6.08
N PRO A 228 -6.47 13.71 5.80
CA PRO A 228 -5.36 14.64 5.57
C PRO A 228 -4.42 14.76 6.78
N ARG A 229 -4.93 14.65 8.01
CA ARG A 229 -4.11 14.61 9.23
C ARG A 229 -3.18 13.40 9.25
N LEU A 230 -3.69 12.21 8.93
CA LEU A 230 -2.88 11.00 8.78
C LEU A 230 -1.81 11.19 7.68
N CYS A 231 -2.18 11.75 6.53
CA CYS A 231 -1.25 12.04 5.44
C CYS A 231 -0.19 13.07 5.82
N ALA A 232 -0.53 14.07 6.66
CA ALA A 232 0.42 15.06 7.15
C ALA A 232 1.50 14.41 8.01
N ARG A 233 1.10 13.50 8.90
CA ARG A 233 2.05 12.72 9.71
C ARG A 233 2.98 11.83 8.90
N LEU A 234 2.52 11.35 7.74
CA LEU A 234 3.35 10.59 6.80
C LEU A 234 4.25 11.51 5.95
N GLY A 235 4.07 12.83 5.98
CA GLY A 235 4.79 13.80 5.17
C GLY A 235 4.25 14.02 3.75
N LEU A 236 3.08 13.45 3.42
CA LEU A 236 2.45 13.58 2.11
C LEU A 236 1.90 14.99 1.88
N VAL A 237 1.29 15.60 2.90
CA VAL A 237 0.70 16.94 2.79
C VAL A 237 1.76 18.00 2.48
N GLU A 238 2.90 17.95 3.17
CA GLU A 238 4.06 18.81 2.89
C GLU A 238 4.48 18.68 1.41
N PHE A 239 4.59 17.45 0.92
CA PHE A 239 4.96 17.17 -0.46
C PHE A 239 3.94 17.72 -1.47
N TRP A 240 2.64 17.44 -1.28
CA TRP A 240 1.60 17.88 -2.20
C TRP A 240 1.49 19.40 -2.28
N ILE A 241 1.57 20.09 -1.14
CA ILE A 241 1.51 21.55 -1.09
C ILE A 241 2.76 22.16 -1.75
N ALA A 242 3.96 21.66 -1.43
CA ALA A 242 5.21 22.23 -1.94
C ALA A 242 5.39 22.03 -3.45
N THR A 243 4.87 20.93 -4.01
CA THR A 243 5.09 20.56 -5.42
C THR A 243 3.88 20.82 -6.32
N GLY A 244 2.67 20.96 -5.75
CA GLY A 244 1.43 20.96 -6.49
C GLY A 244 1.05 19.60 -7.11
N MET A 245 1.80 18.53 -6.82
CA MET A 245 1.55 17.18 -7.34
C MET A 245 0.52 16.44 -6.48
N TRP A 246 -0.74 16.82 -6.63
CA TRP A 246 -1.86 16.27 -5.85
C TRP A 246 -2.16 14.79 -6.18
N PRO A 247 -2.67 14.00 -5.20
CA PRO A 247 -3.14 12.65 -5.46
C PRO A 247 -4.46 12.68 -6.26
N ASP A 248 -4.77 11.59 -6.95
CA ASP A 248 -5.99 11.47 -7.77
C ASP A 248 -7.27 11.71 -6.96
N CYS A 249 -7.23 11.37 -5.66
CA CYS A 249 -8.38 11.45 -4.76
C CYS A 249 -8.84 12.87 -4.42
N VAL A 250 -8.06 13.92 -4.76
CA VAL A 250 -8.46 15.32 -4.48
C VAL A 250 -9.81 15.68 -5.08
N GLY A 251 -10.17 15.11 -6.23
CA GLY A 251 -11.47 15.32 -6.87
C GLY A 251 -12.50 14.23 -6.61
N GLU A 252 -12.19 13.23 -5.76
CA GLU A 252 -13.01 12.03 -5.57
C GLU A 252 -13.64 11.93 -4.18
N VAL A 253 -13.03 12.59 -3.17
CA VAL A 253 -13.49 12.52 -1.78
C VAL A 253 -14.68 13.45 -1.51
N PRO A 254 -15.52 13.18 -0.49
CA PRO A 254 -16.75 13.95 -0.23
C PRO A 254 -16.53 15.27 0.53
N TYR A 255 -15.30 15.77 0.62
CA TYR A 255 -14.92 17.00 1.33
C TYR A 255 -13.83 17.76 0.56
N ASP A 256 -13.62 19.05 0.90
CA ASP A 256 -12.52 19.82 0.31
C ASP A 256 -11.17 19.33 0.82
N PHE A 257 -10.55 18.45 0.02
CA PHE A 257 -9.27 17.83 0.37
C PHE A 257 -8.16 18.86 0.53
N ARG A 258 -8.09 19.86 -0.36
CA ARG A 258 -7.00 20.85 -0.35
C ARG A 258 -7.12 21.77 0.86
N ALA A 259 -8.32 22.24 1.19
CA ALA A 259 -8.55 23.02 2.40
C ALA A 259 -8.16 22.23 3.64
N LYS A 260 -8.57 20.96 3.75
CA LYS A 260 -8.20 20.10 4.87
C LYS A 260 -6.69 19.84 4.96
N CYS A 261 -5.99 19.69 3.83
CA CYS A 261 -4.53 19.63 3.82
C CYS A 261 -3.89 20.92 4.35
N ALA A 262 -4.40 22.09 3.96
CA ALA A 262 -3.88 23.37 4.43
C ALA A 262 -4.06 23.56 5.94
N GLU A 263 -5.15 23.08 6.54
CA GLU A 263 -5.39 23.11 7.99
C GLU A 263 -4.33 22.33 8.79
N VAL A 264 -3.82 21.24 8.22
CA VAL A 264 -2.92 20.30 8.92
C VAL A 264 -1.47 20.38 8.46
N GLN A 265 -1.13 21.30 7.56
CA GLN A 265 0.21 21.40 6.95
C GLN A 265 1.34 21.64 7.96
N HIS A 266 1.00 22.17 9.14
CA HIS A 266 1.94 22.48 10.22
C HIS A 266 2.16 21.31 11.19
N LEU A 267 1.44 20.19 11.02
CA LEU A 267 1.63 19.02 11.87
C LEU A 267 3.01 18.41 11.66
N GLN A 268 3.64 18.04 12.77
CA GLN A 268 4.92 17.35 12.73
C GLN A 268 4.73 15.94 12.13
N LYS A 269 5.57 15.60 11.15
CA LYS A 269 5.63 14.25 10.57
C LYS A 269 6.35 13.27 11.50
N ASP A 270 5.95 12.02 11.42
CA ASP A 270 6.64 10.90 12.04
C ASP A 270 7.97 10.68 11.28
N ASP A 271 9.07 10.60 12.01
CA ASP A 271 10.43 10.42 11.48
C ASP A 271 11.00 9.03 11.84
N ILE A 272 10.97 8.12 10.87
CA ILE A 272 11.44 6.74 11.02
C ILE A 272 12.87 6.69 11.58
N GLY A 273 13.75 7.61 11.18
CA GLY A 273 15.15 7.63 11.61
C GLY A 273 15.31 7.97 13.09
N ARG A 274 14.40 8.77 13.66
CA ARG A 274 14.47 9.22 15.05
C ARG A 274 14.11 8.13 16.07
N ARG A 275 13.35 7.12 15.67
CA ARG A 275 12.90 6.04 16.57
C ARG A 275 13.84 4.82 16.55
N LEU A 276 14.38 4.45 15.39
CA LEU A 276 15.35 3.35 15.28
C LEU A 276 16.71 3.63 15.94
N GLY A 277 16.96 4.89 16.34
CA GLY A 277 18.14 5.31 17.10
C GLY A 277 17.94 5.43 18.62
N ARG A 278 16.80 4.94 19.15
CA ARG A 278 16.55 4.78 20.60
C ARG A 278 16.51 3.30 20.95
#